data_AF-A0A2K3LRZ2-F1
#
_entry.id   AF-A0A2K3LRZ2-F1
#
_cell.length_a   1.000
_cell.length_b   1.000
_cell.length_c   1.000
_cell.angle_alpha   90.00
_cell.angle_beta   90.00
_cell.angle_gamma   90.00
#
_symmetry.space_group_name_H-M   'P 1'
#
loop_
_entity.id
_entity.type
_entity.pdbx_description
1 polymer ?
#
loop_
_entity_poly.entity_id
_entity_poly.type
_entity_poly.pdbx_seq_one_letter_code
_entity_poly.pdbx_strand_id
1 'polypeptide(L)'
;MNVEVSTPTRSPGSWIYGSERELESLPHQSLVQATNVHFGARPDLKKILFECEGKDVGVMVCGPRKLRHEVARICASGLADNLHFESISFNW
;
A
#
# COMPACT_ATOMS: atom_id res chain seq x y z
N MET A 1 23.37 37.44 20.23
CA MET A 1 22.28 37.14 21.17
C MET A 1 22.27 35.63 21.34
N ASN A 2 22.64 35.12 22.52
CA ASN A 2 22.67 33.69 22.78
C ASN A 2 21.30 33.28 23.34
N VAL A 3 20.55 32.45 22.62
CA VAL A 3 19.27 31.95 23.12
C VAL A 3 19.57 30.75 24.00
N GLU A 4 19.45 30.94 25.30
CA GLU A 4 19.59 29.88 26.29
C GLU A 4 18.38 28.96 26.16
N VAL A 5 18.58 27.75 25.62
CA VAL A 5 17.53 26.74 25.51
C VAL A 5 17.40 26.05 26.86
N SER A 6 16.28 26.26 27.54
CA SER A 6 15.95 25.59 28.80
C SER A 6 15.94 24.08 28.60
N THR A 7 16.75 23.37 29.40
CA THR A 7 16.78 21.90 29.43
C THR A 7 15.38 21.35 29.73
N PRO A 8 14.86 20.36 28.97
CA PRO A 8 13.52 19.84 29.19
C PRO A 8 13.46 19.07 30.53
N THR A 9 12.61 19.51 31.45
CA THR A 9 12.41 18.88 32.78
C THR A 9 11.65 17.55 32.72
N ARG A 10 11.24 17.08 31.53
CA ARG A 10 10.42 15.87 31.35
C ARG A 10 11.05 14.95 30.33
N SER A 11 11.15 13.66 30.67
CA SER A 11 11.64 12.62 29.77
C SER A 11 10.84 12.61 28.47
N PRO A 12 11.45 12.37 27.29
CA PRO A 12 10.78 12.44 25.99
C PRO A 12 9.50 11.61 25.89
N GLY A 13 9.46 10.46 26.60
CA GLY A 13 8.32 9.55 26.63
C GLY A 13 7.07 10.07 27.36
N SER A 14 7.08 11.32 27.82
CA SER A 14 5.98 11.91 28.58
C SER A 14 5.15 12.91 27.76
N TRP A 15 5.62 13.30 26.57
CA TRP A 15 4.88 14.19 25.65
C TRP A 15 3.79 13.44 24.87
N ILE A 16 3.87 12.11 24.87
CA ILE A 16 2.95 11.16 24.23
C ILE A 16 1.70 10.85 25.07
N TYR A 17 1.59 11.37 26.31
CA TYR A 17 0.45 11.09 27.20
C TYR A 17 -0.90 11.68 26.71
N GLY A 18 -0.88 12.54 25.69
CA GLY A 18 -2.09 13.04 25.01
C GLY A 18 -2.31 12.45 23.61
N SER A 19 -1.45 11.52 23.17
CA SER A 19 -1.51 10.90 21.83
C SER A 19 -1.92 9.44 21.87
N GLU A 20 -2.64 9.00 22.91
CA GLU A 20 -3.34 7.70 22.92
C GLU A 20 -4.58 7.70 22.01
N ARG A 21 -4.64 8.58 21.00
CA ARG A 21 -5.45 8.27 19.83
C ARG A 21 -4.71 7.13 19.14
N GLU A 22 -5.25 5.92 19.24
CA GLU A 22 -4.75 4.79 18.47
C GLU A 22 -4.56 5.25 17.03
N LEU A 23 -3.38 5.00 16.48
CA LEU A 23 -3.01 5.41 15.12
C LEU A 23 -4.05 4.95 14.08
N GLU A 24 -4.78 3.87 14.41
CA GLU A 24 -5.88 3.22 13.71
C GLU A 24 -7.24 3.96 13.73
N SER A 25 -7.38 5.03 14.53
CA SER A 25 -8.65 5.78 14.66
C SER A 25 -8.84 6.90 13.62
N LEU A 26 -7.77 7.37 12.98
CA LEU A 26 -7.77 8.38 11.92
C LEU A 26 -7.80 7.86 10.46
N PRO A 27 -7.35 6.63 10.10
CA PRO A 27 -7.30 6.17 8.72
C PRO A 27 -8.69 5.81 8.17
N HIS A 28 -9.73 5.68 9.01
CA HIS A 28 -11.07 5.33 8.56
C HIS A 28 -11.60 6.31 7.50
N GLN A 29 -11.42 7.62 7.68
CA GLN A 29 -11.87 8.58 6.66
C GLN A 29 -11.02 8.54 5.39
N SER A 30 -9.69 8.42 5.52
CA SER A 30 -8.79 8.43 4.36
C SER A 30 -8.93 7.16 3.50
N LEU A 31 -9.04 5.99 4.12
CA LEU A 31 -9.19 4.72 3.41
C LEU A 31 -10.58 4.58 2.78
N VAL A 32 -11.65 4.91 3.50
CA VAL A 32 -13.02 4.79 2.95
C VAL A 32 -13.24 5.75 1.79
N GLN A 33 -12.62 6.94 1.81
CA GLN A 33 -12.72 7.89 0.69
C GLN A 33 -11.80 7.53 -0.49
N ALA A 34 -10.66 6.87 -0.24
CA ALA A 34 -9.71 6.50 -1.28
C ALA A 34 -9.96 5.11 -1.91
N THR A 35 -10.87 4.31 -1.36
CA THR A 35 -11.10 2.94 -1.82
C THR A 35 -12.55 2.73 -2.28
N ASN A 36 -12.71 2.06 -3.42
CA ASN A 36 -13.98 1.51 -3.84
C ASN A 36 -14.06 0.05 -3.42
N VAL A 37 -14.99 -0.27 -2.51
CA VAL A 37 -15.11 -1.61 -1.93
C VAL A 37 -16.16 -2.42 -2.68
N HIS A 38 -15.75 -3.57 -3.21
CA HIS A 38 -16.62 -4.49 -3.94
C HIS A 38 -16.83 -5.79 -3.15
N PHE A 39 -18.08 -6.14 -2.86
CA PHE A 39 -18.45 -7.36 -2.14
C PHE A 39 -19.11 -8.40 -3.07
N GLY A 40 -19.04 -9.68 -2.67
CA GLY A 40 -19.79 -10.77 -3.32
C GLY A 40 -19.22 -11.27 -4.65
N ALA A 41 -18.11 -10.70 -5.13
CA ALA A 41 -17.45 -11.11 -6.37
C ALA A 41 -15.94 -11.28 -6.16
N ARG A 42 -15.33 -12.19 -6.93
CA ARG A 42 -13.87 -12.28 -7.04
C ARG A 42 -13.39 -11.17 -7.98
N PRO A 43 -12.30 -10.45 -7.68
CA PRO A 43 -11.76 -9.43 -8.59
C PRO A 43 -11.35 -10.06 -9.92
N ASP A 44 -11.76 -9.42 -11.02
CA ASP A 44 -11.27 -9.75 -12.36
C ASP A 44 -9.90 -9.08 -12.57
N LEU A 45 -8.84 -9.81 -12.23
CA LEU A 45 -7.47 -9.31 -12.29
C LEU A 45 -7.06 -8.91 -13.71
N LYS A 46 -7.60 -9.57 -14.75
CA LYS A 46 -7.25 -9.26 -16.14
C LYS A 46 -7.84 -7.92 -16.55
N LYS A 47 -9.13 -7.71 -16.24
CA LYS A 47 -9.79 -6.43 -16.49
C LYS A 47 -9.10 -5.28 -15.77
N ILE A 48 -8.85 -5.43 -14.47
CA ILE A 48 -8.21 -4.41 -13.65
C ILE A 48 -6.84 -4.01 -14.21
N LEU A 49 -6.01 -4.98 -14.61
CA LEU A 49 -4.67 -4.71 -15.11
C LEU A 49 -4.65 -4.08 -16.53
N PHE A 50 -5.60 -4.43 -17.39
CA PHE A 50 -5.69 -3.86 -18.74
C PHE A 50 -6.35 -2.48 -18.79
N GLU A 51 -7.14 -2.13 -17.77
CA GLU A 51 -7.69 -0.79 -17.61
C GLU A 51 -6.67 0.20 -17.01
N CYS A 52 -5.48 -0.26 -16.59
CA CYS A 52 -4.41 0.61 -16.11
C CYS A 52 -3.81 1.43 -17.26
N GLU A 53 -4.10 2.73 -17.27
CA GLU A 53 -3.51 3.68 -18.20
C GLU A 53 -2.08 4.05 -17.78
N GLY A 54 -1.16 4.09 -18.75
CA GLY A 54 0.24 4.47 -18.52
C GLY A 54 1.18 3.83 -19.53
N LYS A 55 2.32 4.47 -19.80
CA LYS A 55 3.33 3.95 -20.74
C LYS A 55 4.22 2.86 -20.12
N ASP A 56 4.43 2.90 -18.81
CA ASP A 56 5.26 1.99 -18.05
C ASP A 56 4.60 1.74 -16.68
N VAL A 57 3.95 0.59 -16.55
CA VAL A 57 3.14 0.23 -15.37
C VAL A 57 3.79 -0.97 -14.67
N GLY A 58 4.31 -0.73 -13.48
CA GLY A 58 4.82 -1.77 -12.58
C GLY A 58 3.70 -2.40 -11.75
N VAL A 59 3.67 -3.74 -11.68
CA VAL A 59 2.68 -4.47 -10.88
C VAL A 59 3.35 -5.24 -9.76
N MET A 60 2.99 -4.89 -8.52
CA MET A 60 3.46 -5.56 -7.30
C MET A 60 2.33 -6.40 -6.68
N VAL A 61 2.64 -7.64 -6.31
CA VAL A 61 1.63 -8.58 -5.79
C VAL A 61 2.14 -9.37 -4.59
N CYS A 62 1.37 -9.33 -3.51
CA CYS A 62 1.56 -10.17 -2.33
C CYS A 62 0.30 -11.03 -2.09
N GLY A 63 0.49 -12.29 -1.69
CA GLY A 63 -0.63 -13.15 -1.32
C GLY A 63 -0.46 -14.63 -1.71
N PRO A 64 -1.57 -15.39 -1.73
CA PRO A 64 -1.56 -16.82 -2.03
C PRO A 64 -0.91 -17.11 -3.38
N ARG A 65 -0.20 -18.25 -3.47
CA ARG A 65 0.53 -18.67 -4.67
C ARG A 65 -0.29 -18.57 -5.96
N LYS A 66 -1.58 -18.96 -5.90
CA LYS A 66 -2.49 -18.89 -7.04
C LYS A 66 -2.67 -17.46 -7.58
N LEU A 67 -2.84 -16.49 -6.68
CA LEU A 67 -3.00 -15.08 -7.04
C LEU A 67 -1.71 -14.54 -7.68
N ARG A 68 -0.55 -14.76 -7.03
CA ARG A 68 0.75 -14.33 -7.57
C ARG A 68 1.03 -14.89 -8.96
N HIS A 69 0.82 -16.19 -9.18
CA HIS A 69 1.03 -16.82 -10.49
C HIS A 69 0.01 -16.38 -11.55
N GLU A 70 -1.22 -16.05 -11.15
CA GLU A 70 -2.24 -15.53 -12.06
C GLU A 70 -1.87 -14.16 -12.61
N VAL A 71 -1.45 -13.24 -11.73
CA VAL A 71 -0.96 -11.91 -12.16
C VAL A 71 0.32 -12.03 -12.99
N ALA A 72 1.28 -12.87 -12.57
CA ALA A 72 2.50 -13.11 -13.33
C ALA A 72 2.21 -13.55 -14.78
N ARG A 73 1.24 -14.44 -14.96
CA ARG A 73 0.82 -14.91 -16.29
C ARG A 73 0.19 -13.81 -17.13
N ILE A 74 -0.62 -12.94 -16.53
CA ILE A 74 -1.23 -11.80 -17.24
C ILE A 74 -0.13 -10.84 -17.69
N CYS A 75 0.80 -10.50 -16.80
CA CYS A 75 1.89 -9.58 -17.12
C CYS A 75 2.83 -10.14 -18.19
N ALA A 76 3.18 -11.42 -18.11
CA ALA A 76 4.01 -12.09 -19.10
C ALA A 76 3.27 -12.42 -20.42
N SER A 77 1.98 -12.12 -20.54
CA SER A 77 1.19 -12.53 -21.71
C SER A 77 1.49 -11.71 -22.97
N GLY A 78 2.11 -10.53 -22.84
CA GLY A 78 2.37 -9.63 -23.97
C GLY A 78 1.10 -9.06 -24.62
N LEU A 79 -0.06 -9.19 -23.97
CA LEU A 79 -1.31 -8.57 -24.43
C LEU A 79 -1.37 -7.07 -24.13
N ALA A 80 -0.46 -6.55 -23.30
CA ALA A 80 -0.34 -5.15 -22.96
C ALA A 80 1.15 -4.76 -23.03
N ASP A 81 1.47 -3.74 -23.82
CA ASP A 81 2.85 -3.31 -24.08
C ASP A 81 3.49 -2.58 -22.89
N ASN A 82 2.68 -2.16 -21.92
CA ASN A 82 3.08 -1.34 -20.78
C ASN A 82 3.27 -2.14 -19.48
N LEU A 83 3.18 -3.48 -19.53
CA LEU A 83 3.11 -4.31 -18.33
C LEU A 83 4.39 -5.12 -18.13
N HIS A 84 5.18 -4.75 -17.11
CA HIS A 84 6.43 -5.43 -16.75
C HIS A 84 6.25 -6.29 -15.48
N PHE A 85 6.79 -7.51 -15.50
CA PHE A 85 6.69 -8.46 -14.38
C PHE A 85 8.00 -8.58 -13.61
N GLU A 86 7.96 -8.29 -12.31
CA GLU A 86 9.02 -8.62 -11.36
C GLU A 86 8.43 -9.32 -10.13
N SER A 87 9.16 -10.30 -9.59
CA SER A 87 8.73 -11.05 -8.40
C SER A 87 9.73 -10.88 -7.27
N ILE A 88 9.22 -10.45 -6.11
CA ILE A 88 9.97 -10.39 -4.85
C ILE A 88 9.28 -11.32 -3.85
N SER A 89 10.03 -12.18 -3.19
CA SER A 89 9.53 -13.12 -2.18
C SER A 89 10.36 -12.98 -0.92
N PHE A 90 9.69 -12.78 0.22
CA PHE A 90 10.34 -12.75 1.53
C PHE A 90 10.02 -14.03 2.30
N ASN A 91 11.04 -14.64 2.87
CA ASN A 91 10.99 -15.70 3.86
C ASN A 91 11.34 -15.08 5.20
N TRP A 92 10.36 -14.96 6.09
CA TRP A 92 10.55 -14.56 7.48
C TRP A 92 10.44 -15.79 8.38
#